data_AF-A0A1F9S544-F1
#
_entry.id   AF-A0A1F9S544-F1
#
_cell.length_a   1.000
_cell.length_b   1.000
_cell.length_c   1.000
_cell.angle_alpha   90.00
_cell.angle_beta   90.00
_cell.angle_gamma   90.00
#
_symmetry.space_group_name_H-M   'P 1'
#
loop_
_entity.id
_entity.type
_entity.pdbx_description
1 polymer ?
#
loop_
_entity_poly.entity_id
_entity_poly.type
_entity_poly.pdbx_seq_one_letter_code
_entity_poly.pdbx_strand_id
1 'polypeptide(L)'
;MTMRRFFADMRRAGYDIGTSKAELVRMMVAVLSRIEDGTPDLKEAVLARLGRDGQMATVRDIQAAWQTAKRRASKEQPERFRLEGKKLRWKSGAA
;
A
#
# COMPACT_ATOMS: atom_id res chain seq x y z
N MET A 1 12.76 14.49 14.61
CA MET A 1 13.25 13.31 13.85
C MET A 1 12.04 12.51 13.40
N THR A 2 11.86 12.22 12.11
CA THR A 2 10.73 11.40 11.64
C THR A 2 11.08 9.91 11.73
N MET A 3 10.10 9.08 12.06
CA MET A 3 10.29 7.62 12.16
C MET A 3 10.83 7.01 10.85
N ARG A 4 10.41 7.56 9.71
CA ARG A 4 10.90 7.16 8.37
C ARG A 4 12.38 7.49 8.17
N ARG A 5 12.87 8.60 8.72
CA ARG A 5 14.29 8.98 8.68
C ARG A 5 15.12 8.06 9.56
N PHE A 6 14.63 7.75 10.76
CA PHE A 6 15.25 6.78 11.68
C PHE A 6 15.46 5.41 11.01
N PHE A 7 14.43 4.82 10.39
CA PHE A 7 14.58 3.54 9.70
C PHE A 7 15.49 3.60 8.47
N ALA A 8 15.51 4.73 7.75
CA ALA A 8 16.44 4.92 6.65
C ALA A 8 17.91 4.95 7.10
N ASP A 9 18.18 5.60 8.24
CA ASP A 9 19.52 5.67 8.82
C ASP A 9 19.97 4.29 9.35
N MET A 10 19.09 3.52 9.98
CA MET A 10 19.42 2.14 10.41
C MET A 10 19.73 1.22 9.23
N ARG A 11 18.98 1.30 8.13
CA ARG A 11 19.28 0.51 6.92
C ARG A 11 20.63 0.89 6.31
N ARG A 12 20.98 2.19 6.31
CA ARG A 12 22.29 2.67 5.85
C ARG A 12 23.43 2.19 6.75
N ALA A 13 23.17 2.01 8.04
CA ALA A 13 24.12 1.46 9.00
C ALA A 13 24.24 -0.08 8.94
N GLY A 14 23.57 -0.75 7.97
CA GLY A 14 23.70 -2.19 7.75
C GLY A 14 22.77 -3.06 8.61
N TYR A 15 21.84 -2.47 9.35
CA TYR A 15 20.81 -3.24 10.05
C TYR A 15 19.76 -3.75 9.06
N ASP A 16 19.47 -5.05 9.08
CA ASP A 16 18.42 -5.67 8.26
C ASP A 16 17.03 -5.35 8.83
N ILE A 17 16.58 -4.12 8.59
CA ILE A 17 15.32 -3.59 9.09
C ILE A 17 14.49 -3.18 7.88
N GLY A 18 13.45 -3.96 7.58
CA GLY A 18 12.55 -3.66 6.48
C GLY A 18 11.42 -4.68 6.32
N THR A 19 10.28 -4.19 5.85
CA THR A 19 9.17 -5.04 5.43
C THR A 19 9.44 -5.51 4.00
N SER A 20 9.42 -6.83 3.77
CA SER A 20 9.64 -7.38 2.43
C SER A 20 8.55 -6.89 1.46
N LYS A 21 8.89 -6.80 0.16
CA LYS A 21 7.90 -6.43 -0.87
C LYS A 21 6.67 -7.35 -0.84
N ALA A 22 6.86 -8.65 -0.65
CA ALA A 22 5.76 -9.61 -0.60
C ALA A 22 4.83 -9.35 0.58
N GLU A 23 5.39 -9.01 1.74
CA GLU A 23 4.64 -8.66 2.93
C GLU A 23 3.88 -7.34 2.78
N LEU A 24 4.53 -6.31 2.23
CA LEU A 24 3.86 -5.04 1.89
C LEU A 24 2.67 -5.27 0.96
N VAL A 25 2.80 -6.12 -0.06
CA VAL A 25 1.69 -6.46 -0.96
C VAL A 25 0.54 -7.11 -0.20
N ARG A 26 0.83 -8.11 0.65
CA ARG A 26 -0.20 -8.79 1.45
C ARG A 26 -0.93 -7.80 2.36
N MET A 27 -0.19 -6.94 3.06
CA MET A 27 -0.78 -5.93 3.93
C MET A 27 -1.62 -4.92 3.15
N MET A 28 -1.13 -4.40 2.02
CA MET A 28 -1.87 -3.45 1.19
C MET A 28 -3.19 -4.05 0.69
N VAL A 29 -3.20 -5.32 0.27
CA VAL A 29 -4.43 -6.02 -0.14
C VAL A 29 -5.38 -6.25 1.03
N ALA A 30 -4.85 -6.62 2.20
CA ALA A 30 -5.66 -6.78 3.40
C ALA A 30 -6.32 -5.47 3.83
N VAL A 31 -5.60 -4.35 3.78
CA VAL A 31 -6.14 -3.02 4.05
C VAL A 31 -7.18 -2.63 2.99
N LEU A 32 -6.91 -2.90 1.70
CA LEU A 32 -7.87 -2.65 0.63
C LEU A 32 -9.19 -3.41 0.86
N SER A 33 -9.12 -4.63 1.39
CA SER A 33 -10.31 -5.43 1.68
C SER A 33 -11.17 -4.86 2.81
N ARG A 34 -10.58 -4.03 3.69
CA ARG A 34 -11.23 -3.45 4.86
C ARG A 34 -11.55 -1.96 4.71
N ILE A 35 -11.14 -1.35 3.58
CA ILE A 35 -11.41 0.06 3.36
C ILE A 35 -12.88 0.29 3.02
N GLU A 36 -13.42 1.39 3.50
CA GLU A 36 -14.80 1.79 3.26
C GLU A 36 -14.96 2.23 1.81
N ASP A 37 -16.05 1.78 1.20
CA ASP A 37 -16.40 2.12 -0.17
C ASP A 37 -16.48 3.65 -0.33
N GLY A 38 -15.97 4.17 -1.44
CA GLY A 38 -15.93 5.60 -1.71
C GLY A 38 -14.74 6.35 -1.09
N THR A 39 -13.84 5.68 -0.36
CA THR A 39 -12.62 6.33 0.14
C THR A 39 -11.82 6.93 -1.03
N PRO A 40 -11.55 8.26 -1.03
CA PRO A 40 -10.73 8.91 -2.04
C PRO A 40 -9.26 8.49 -1.86
N ASP A 41 -8.49 8.57 -2.96
CA ASP A 41 -7.06 8.29 -2.95
C ASP A 41 -6.65 7.02 -2.19
N LEU A 42 -7.19 5.87 -2.65
CA LEU A 42 -6.97 4.54 -2.09
C LEU A 42 -5.51 4.22 -1.72
N LYS A 43 -4.54 4.73 -2.48
CA LYS A 43 -3.12 4.54 -2.18
C LYS A 43 -2.75 5.21 -0.85
N GLU A 44 -3.05 6.49 -0.69
CA GLU A 44 -2.70 7.25 0.50
C GLU A 44 -3.45 6.72 1.72
N ALA A 45 -4.74 6.38 1.55
CA ALA A 45 -5.53 5.75 2.61
C ALA A 45 -4.94 4.39 3.06
N VAL A 46 -4.46 3.57 2.12
CA VAL A 46 -3.77 2.32 2.45
C VAL A 46 -2.46 2.59 3.19
N LEU A 47 -1.64 3.53 2.71
CA LEU A 47 -0.36 3.87 3.35
C LEU A 47 -0.55 4.41 4.77
N ALA A 48 -1.57 5.24 5.00
CA ALA A 48 -1.90 5.75 6.33
C ALA A 48 -2.23 4.60 7.31
N ARG A 49 -2.90 3.54 6.82
CA ARG A 49 -3.28 2.37 7.63
C ARG A 49 -2.18 1.32 7.78
N LEU A 50 -1.13 1.35 6.95
CA LEU A 50 0.07 0.53 7.16
C LEU A 50 0.91 0.99 8.35
N GLY A 51 0.75 2.24 8.81
CA GLY A 51 1.43 2.76 9.98
C GLY A 51 2.95 2.57 9.94
N ARG A 52 3.49 1.87 10.94
CA ARG A 52 4.93 1.67 11.14
C ARG A 52 5.58 0.90 9.98
N ASP A 53 4.91 -0.12 9.43
CA ASP A 53 5.47 -0.93 8.33
C ASP A 53 5.61 -0.12 7.05
N GLY A 54 4.63 0.75 6.77
CA GLY A 54 4.72 1.72 5.68
C GLY A 54 5.86 2.72 5.87
N GLN A 55 6.19 3.07 7.12
CA GLN A 55 7.31 3.97 7.44
C GLN A 55 8.68 3.27 7.41
N MET A 56 8.73 1.94 7.59
CA MET A 56 9.95 1.15 7.46
C MET A 56 10.31 0.91 5.99
N ALA A 57 9.32 0.77 5.11
CA ALA A 57 9.52 0.54 3.69
C ALA A 57 10.12 1.75 2.95
N THR A 58 10.93 1.50 1.91
CA THR A 58 11.36 2.59 1.03
C THR A 58 10.22 3.06 0.13
N VAL A 59 10.33 4.28 -0.40
CA VAL A 59 9.38 4.79 -1.41
C VAL A 59 9.33 3.86 -2.63
N ARG A 60 10.49 3.30 -3.03
CA ARG A 60 10.58 2.36 -4.17
C ARG A 60 9.83 1.06 -3.88
N ASP A 61 9.98 0.49 -2.69
CA ASP A 61 9.32 -0.75 -2.28
C ASP A 61 7.81 -0.54 -2.15
N ILE A 62 7.40 0.57 -1.53
CA ILE A 62 6.00 0.98 -1.45
C ILE A 62 5.39 1.08 -2.84
N GLN A 63 6.06 1.73 -3.78
CA GLN A 63 5.53 1.92 -5.12
C GLN A 63 5.45 0.59 -5.88
N ALA A 64 6.47 -0.27 -5.79
CA ALA A 64 6.46 -1.58 -6.40
C ALA A 64 5.40 -2.52 -5.79
N ALA A 65 5.22 -2.48 -4.47
CA ALA A 65 4.20 -3.22 -3.76
C ALA A 65 2.80 -2.71 -4.16
N TRP A 66 2.58 -1.40 -4.19
CA TRP A 66 1.30 -0.80 -4.58
C TRP A 66 0.87 -1.22 -6.00
N GLN A 67 1.80 -1.22 -6.95
CA GLN A 67 1.51 -1.66 -8.33
C GLN A 67 1.04 -3.11 -8.41
N THR A 68 1.55 -3.97 -7.52
CA THR A 68 1.17 -5.38 -7.43
C THR A 68 -0.15 -5.53 -6.66
N ALA A 69 -0.29 -4.86 -5.52
CA ALA A 69 -1.46 -4.91 -4.66
C ALA A 69 -2.73 -4.49 -5.40
N LYS A 70 -2.69 -3.40 -6.18
CA LYS A 70 -3.88 -2.95 -6.94
C LYS A 70 -4.35 -3.96 -7.99
N ARG A 71 -3.42 -4.66 -8.66
CA ARG A 71 -3.74 -5.69 -9.65
C ARG A 71 -4.34 -6.92 -8.99
N ARG A 72 -3.85 -7.24 -7.80
CA ARG A 72 -4.36 -8.33 -6.98
C ARG A 72 -5.75 -8.02 -6.45
N ALA A 73 -5.94 -6.86 -5.84
CA ALA A 73 -7.23 -6.40 -5.34
C ALA A 73 -8.30 -6.33 -6.44
N SER A 74 -7.98 -5.83 -7.63
CA SER A 74 -8.95 -5.82 -8.75
C SER A 74 -9.32 -7.20 -9.29
N LYS A 75 -8.50 -8.22 -9.04
CA LYS A 75 -8.75 -9.61 -9.44
C LYS A 75 -9.48 -10.40 -8.37
N GLU A 76 -9.12 -10.17 -7.10
CA GLU A 76 -9.70 -10.85 -5.95
C GLU A 76 -11.05 -10.26 -5.54
N GLN A 77 -11.26 -8.96 -5.76
CA GLN A 77 -12.50 -8.22 -5.45
C GLN A 77 -12.98 -7.40 -6.65
N PRO A 78 -13.29 -8.05 -7.80
CA PRO A 78 -13.74 -7.35 -9.02
C PRO A 78 -15.14 -6.71 -8.90
N GLU A 79 -15.89 -7.02 -7.84
CA GLU A 79 -17.14 -6.39 -7.46
C GLU A 79 -16.96 -5.04 -6.77
N ARG A 80 -15.83 -4.85 -6.06
CA ARG A 80 -15.51 -3.61 -5.34
C ARG A 80 -14.55 -2.72 -6.10
N PHE A 81 -13.55 -3.30 -6.75
CA PHE A 81 -12.46 -2.56 -7.37
C PHE A 81 -12.39 -2.75 -8.89
N ARG A 82 -12.01 -1.69 -9.59
CA ARG A 82 -11.64 -1.70 -11.01
C ARG A 82 -10.31 -1.00 -11.21
N LEU A 83 -9.47 -1.55 -12.08
CA LEU A 83 -8.30 -0.82 -12.58
C LEU A 83 -8.70 0.05 -13.76
N GLU A 84 -8.50 1.36 -13.62
CA GLU A 84 -8.68 2.35 -14.66
C GLU A 84 -7.29 2.87 -15.07
N GLY A 85 -6.74 2.23 -16.10
CA GLY A 85 -5.34 2.42 -16.52
C GLY A 85 -4.36 2.13 -15.38
N LYS A 86 -3.69 3.17 -14.86
CA LYS A 86 -2.73 3.04 -13.76
C LYS A 86 -3.33 3.28 -12.37
N LYS A 87 -4.61 3.64 -12.25
CA LYS A 87 -5.26 3.94 -10.96
C LYS A 87 -6.23 2.83 -10.56
N LEU A 88 -6.30 2.54 -9.26
CA LEU A 88 -7.33 1.68 -8.70
C LEU A 88 -8.52 2.58 -8.32
N ARG A 89 -9.72 2.20 -8.75
CA ARG A 89 -10.97 2.91 -8.47
C ARG A 89 -11.98 1.96 -7.84
N TRP A 90 -12.90 2.53 -7.07
CA TRP A 90 -14.12 1.84 -6.67
C TRP A 90 -15.01 1.60 -7.88
N LYS A 91 -15.63 0.43 -7.93
CA LYS A 91 -16.59 0.05 -8.98
C LYS A 91 -17.99 0.55 -8.67
N SER A 92 -18.37 0.53 -7.39
CA SER A 92 -19.42 1.41 -6.88
C SER A 92 -18.90 2.83 -7.10
N GLY A 93 -19.34 3.49 -8.16
CA GLY A 93 -19.05 4.90 -8.34
C GLY A 93 -19.53 5.60 -7.09
N ALA A 94 -18.62 6.05 -6.23
CA ALA A 94 -18.96 7.11 -5.32
C ALA A 94 -19.28 8.31 -6.23
N ALA A 95 -20.57 8.61 -6.30
CA ALA A 95 -21.12 9.77 -6.96
C ALA A 95 -20.52 11.05 -6.36
#